data_AF-A0A3D4PIJ3-F1
#
_entry.id   AF-A0A3D4PIJ3-F1
#
_cell.length_a   1.000
_cell.length_b   1.000
_cell.length_c   1.000
_cell.angle_alpha   90.00
_cell.angle_beta   90.00
_cell.angle_gamma   90.00
#
_symmetry.space_group_name_H-M   'P 1'
#
loop_
_entity.id
_entity.type
_entity.pdbx_description
1 polymer ?
#
loop_
_entity_poly.entity_id
_entity_poly.type
_entity_poly.pdbx_seq_one_letter_code
_entity_poly.pdbx_strand_id
1 'polypeptide(L)'
;LLQQEDGIPIYRVKPDASRPIERVDIYYGYERDPRNRFWADANAQQIDNVWVAKCPVFDNLEPLFVLANVSYRLTSGERHEGDPKTFILSVTDAAYPNDLKKANVKVTETQNRMIDDFHRGFHDWYTLQLNNQHHWYYATRKLTDPRWSGPDGGRLIFELTTTKPENMLGVQIDTNAWRGYSGFKRVTYTAIVPLERAGKHSVQLRASDFVAEDGATLSDWYGITELAFRPADKTLPIDNTLGQWQGEVPKFASLRWEGGKLLISPKPYPEAGVNASGENGLTNPEFQKAIERSLKQ
;
A
#
# COMPACT_ATOMS: atom_id res chain seq x y z
N LEU A 1 25.15 -6.88 6.90
CA LEU A 1 23.78 -6.54 6.42
C LEU A 1 23.58 -5.03 6.48
N LEU A 2 23.75 -4.39 7.65
CA LEU A 2 23.55 -2.93 7.80
C LEU A 2 24.78 -2.07 7.45
N GLN A 3 25.98 -2.48 7.88
CA GLN A 3 27.20 -1.71 7.63
C GLN A 3 27.66 -1.94 6.19
N GLN A 4 27.50 -0.95 5.32
CA GLN A 4 27.95 -0.96 3.93
C GLN A 4 28.74 0.34 3.64
N GLU A 5 29.65 0.32 2.66
CA GLU A 5 30.47 1.48 2.32
C GLU A 5 29.63 2.69 1.88
N ASP A 6 28.57 2.44 1.11
CA ASP A 6 27.60 3.45 0.67
C ASP A 6 26.62 3.85 1.78
N GLY A 7 26.61 3.15 2.92
CA GLY A 7 25.70 3.36 4.04
C GLY A 7 24.26 2.88 3.79
N ILE A 8 24.00 2.14 2.70
CA ILE A 8 22.68 1.61 2.35
C ILE A 8 22.58 0.17 2.84
N PRO A 9 21.63 -0.19 3.71
CA PRO A 9 21.44 -1.58 4.14
C PRO A 9 21.24 -2.53 2.96
N ILE A 10 21.83 -3.72 3.06
CA ILE A 10 21.60 -4.80 2.09
C ILE A 10 21.06 -6.02 2.83
N TYR A 11 19.90 -6.50 2.39
CA TYR A 11 19.33 -7.77 2.82
C TYR A 11 19.77 -8.90 1.90
N ARG A 12 20.06 -10.07 2.49
CA ARG A 12 20.53 -11.26 1.76
C ARG A 12 19.74 -12.48 2.20
N VAL A 13 19.24 -13.23 1.24
CA VAL A 13 18.50 -14.47 1.46
C VAL A 13 19.18 -15.57 0.67
N LYS A 14 19.52 -16.65 1.36
CA LYS A 14 19.95 -17.90 0.74
C LYS A 14 18.86 -18.95 0.99
N PRO A 15 17.95 -19.16 0.04
CA PRO A 15 16.91 -20.17 0.19
C PRO A 15 17.51 -21.58 0.22
N ASP A 16 16.74 -22.52 0.77
CA ASP A 16 17.07 -23.93 0.68
C ASP A 16 16.89 -24.41 -0.78
N ALA A 17 17.97 -24.84 -1.42
CA ALA A 17 17.95 -25.31 -2.80
C ALA A 17 17.52 -26.78 -2.93
N SER A 18 17.11 -27.45 -1.84
CA SER A 18 16.60 -28.82 -1.86
C SER A 18 15.33 -28.98 -2.70
N ARG A 19 14.61 -27.88 -2.98
CA ARG A 19 13.42 -27.83 -3.83
C ARG A 19 13.56 -26.80 -4.95
N PRO A 20 12.88 -26.98 -6.09
CA PRO A 20 12.89 -25.98 -7.16
C PRO A 20 12.29 -24.66 -6.70
N ILE A 21 13.09 -23.61 -6.72
CA ILE A 21 12.68 -22.24 -6.41
C ILE A 21 12.04 -21.65 -7.68
N GLU A 22 10.80 -21.19 -7.56
CA GLU A 22 10.09 -20.46 -8.62
C GLU A 22 10.51 -18.98 -8.62
N ARG A 23 10.51 -18.36 -7.44
CA ARG A 23 10.75 -16.92 -7.30
C ARG A 23 11.19 -16.58 -5.87
N VAL A 24 12.03 -15.56 -5.74
CA VAL A 24 12.35 -14.94 -4.45
C VAL A 24 12.07 -13.45 -4.58
N ASP A 25 11.14 -12.97 -3.78
CA ASP A 25 10.80 -11.56 -3.68
C ASP A 25 11.31 -11.03 -2.34
N ILE A 26 12.02 -9.89 -2.35
CA ILE A 26 12.42 -9.18 -1.13
C ILE A 26 11.69 -7.84 -1.12
N TYR A 27 11.06 -7.52 0.00
CA TYR A 27 10.35 -6.29 0.24
C TYR A 27 10.87 -5.60 1.49
N TYR A 28 10.72 -4.28 1.56
CA TYR A 28 11.04 -3.50 2.75
C TYR A 28 10.02 -2.40 3.02
N GLY A 29 9.95 -1.93 4.26
CA GLY A 29 9.05 -0.86 4.66
C GLY A 29 9.37 -0.28 6.03
N TYR A 30 8.69 0.81 6.40
CA TYR A 30 9.06 1.62 7.58
C TYR A 30 7.94 1.80 8.62
N GLU A 31 6.72 1.37 8.31
CA GLU A 31 5.56 1.56 9.19
C GLU A 31 5.59 0.50 10.30
N ARG A 32 5.60 0.88 11.59
CA ARG A 32 5.75 -0.08 12.69
C ARG A 32 4.54 -1.00 12.83
N ASP A 33 3.32 -0.54 12.54
CA ASP A 33 2.16 -1.41 12.52
C ASP A 33 2.17 -2.26 11.24
N PRO A 34 2.44 -3.58 11.31
CA PRO A 34 2.52 -4.42 10.12
C PRO A 34 1.22 -4.45 9.30
N ARG A 35 0.06 -4.13 9.89
CA ARG A 35 -1.24 -4.08 9.18
C ARG A 35 -1.35 -2.88 8.24
N ASN A 36 -0.60 -1.81 8.51
CA ASN A 36 -0.58 -0.61 7.68
C ASN A 36 0.70 -0.48 6.84
N ARG A 37 1.65 -1.39 7.01
CA ARG A 37 2.94 -1.32 6.33
C ARG A 37 2.79 -1.59 4.84
N PHE A 38 3.14 -0.59 4.05
CA PHE A 38 3.46 -0.78 2.65
C PHE A 38 4.81 -1.48 2.53
N TRP A 39 4.82 -2.58 1.78
CA TRP A 39 6.00 -3.39 1.50
C TRP A 39 6.48 -3.08 0.08
N ALA A 40 7.44 -2.16 -0.03
CA ALA A 40 8.01 -1.82 -1.32
C ALA A 40 8.91 -2.94 -1.83
N ASP A 41 8.77 -3.27 -3.11
CA ASP A 41 9.64 -4.21 -3.80
C ASP A 41 11.09 -3.71 -3.81
N ALA A 42 11.99 -4.50 -3.23
CA ALA A 42 13.41 -4.19 -3.12
C ALA A 42 14.20 -4.53 -4.39
N ASN A 43 13.53 -5.05 -5.44
CA ASN A 43 14.12 -5.47 -6.70
C ASN A 43 15.29 -6.43 -6.50
N ALA A 44 15.03 -7.53 -5.77
CA ALA A 44 16.04 -8.51 -5.43
C ALA A 44 16.74 -9.10 -6.66
N GLN A 45 18.05 -9.22 -6.59
CA GLN A 45 18.88 -9.81 -7.64
C GLN A 45 19.58 -11.06 -7.12
N GLN A 46 19.68 -12.09 -7.94
CA GLN A 46 20.45 -13.28 -7.60
C GLN A 46 21.93 -13.07 -7.94
N ILE A 47 22.79 -13.22 -6.95
CA ILE A 47 24.26 -13.14 -7.06
C ILE A 47 24.82 -14.37 -6.36
N ASP A 48 25.55 -15.23 -7.07
CA ASP A 48 26.20 -16.43 -6.52
C ASP A 48 25.26 -17.31 -5.67
N ASN A 49 24.05 -17.57 -6.18
CA ASN A 49 22.98 -18.33 -5.51
C ASN A 49 22.42 -17.69 -4.21
N VAL A 50 22.64 -16.39 -4.01
CA VAL A 50 22.07 -15.60 -2.91
C VAL A 50 21.26 -14.47 -3.51
N TRP A 51 20.04 -14.26 -3.01
CA TRP A 51 19.24 -13.11 -3.39
C TRP A 51 19.61 -11.91 -2.54
N VAL A 52 19.92 -10.81 -3.19
CA VAL A 52 20.47 -9.60 -2.60
C VAL A 52 19.60 -8.43 -2.98
N ALA A 53 19.22 -7.61 -2.02
CA ALA A 53 18.46 -6.39 -2.27
C ALA A 53 18.97 -5.24 -1.40
N LYS A 54 19.02 -4.04 -1.98
CA LYS A 54 19.25 -2.80 -1.22
C LYS A 54 17.93 -2.39 -0.55
N CYS A 55 18.02 -2.03 0.73
CA CYS A 55 16.89 -1.58 1.54
C CYS A 55 17.22 -0.19 2.10
N PRO A 56 17.20 0.86 1.27
CA PRO A 56 17.58 2.20 1.69
C PRO A 56 16.62 2.75 2.76
N VAL A 57 17.11 3.71 3.55
CA VAL A 57 16.42 4.22 4.74
C VAL A 57 15.96 5.66 4.50
N PHE A 58 14.70 5.92 4.83
CA PHE A 58 14.09 7.25 4.78
C PHE A 58 14.28 8.04 6.09
N ASP A 59 14.21 7.36 7.23
CA ASP A 59 14.41 7.96 8.54
C ASP A 59 15.12 6.95 9.44
N ASN A 60 16.30 7.31 9.95
CA ASN A 60 17.10 6.43 10.81
C ASN A 60 16.66 6.47 12.29
N LEU A 61 15.68 7.30 12.62
CA LEU A 61 14.96 7.27 13.90
C LEU A 61 13.77 6.30 13.87
N GLU A 62 13.46 5.72 12.72
CA GLU A 62 12.43 4.70 12.55
C GLU A 62 13.03 3.33 12.18
N PRO A 63 12.38 2.21 12.52
CA PRO A 63 12.87 0.90 12.14
C PRO A 63 12.74 0.66 10.64
N LEU A 64 13.72 -0.06 10.10
CA LEU A 64 13.64 -0.68 8.79
C LEU A 64 13.15 -2.11 8.97
N PHE A 65 12.06 -2.48 8.29
CA PHE A 65 11.56 -3.85 8.24
C PHE A 65 11.83 -4.44 6.86
N VAL A 66 12.18 -5.73 6.82
CA VAL A 66 12.37 -6.48 5.59
C VAL A 66 11.55 -7.77 5.66
N LEU A 67 11.01 -8.17 4.51
CA LEU A 67 10.27 -9.41 4.30
C LEU A 67 10.82 -10.06 3.04
N ALA A 68 11.14 -11.35 3.10
CA ALA A 68 11.43 -12.13 1.91
C ALA A 68 10.44 -13.28 1.78
N ASN A 69 9.89 -13.43 0.58
CA ASN A 69 9.02 -14.52 0.20
C ASN A 69 9.76 -15.40 -0.80
N VAL A 70 9.93 -16.67 -0.46
CA VAL A 70 10.46 -17.68 -1.37
C VAL A 70 9.32 -18.58 -1.82
N SER A 71 9.03 -18.55 -3.11
CA SER A 71 8.06 -19.42 -3.75
C SER A 71 8.76 -20.68 -4.25
N TYR A 72 8.35 -21.85 -3.74
CA TYR A 72 8.86 -23.16 -4.18
C TYR A 72 7.80 -23.88 -5.00
N ARG A 73 8.22 -24.59 -6.06
CA ARG A 73 7.33 -25.43 -6.86
C ARG A 73 6.91 -26.66 -6.06
N LEU A 74 5.60 -26.95 -6.09
CA LEU A 74 5.05 -28.23 -5.68
C LEU A 74 5.16 -29.22 -6.83
N THR A 75 5.55 -30.46 -6.53
CA THR A 75 5.54 -31.56 -7.51
C THR A 75 4.10 -31.99 -7.83
N SER A 76 3.89 -32.69 -8.93
CA SER A 76 2.55 -33.19 -9.30
C SER A 76 1.98 -34.19 -8.29
N GLY A 77 2.84 -34.92 -7.56
CA GLY A 77 2.42 -35.86 -6.52
C GLY A 77 2.05 -35.21 -5.19
N GLU A 78 2.38 -33.93 -5.00
CA GLU A 78 2.04 -33.14 -3.79
C GLU A 78 0.75 -32.31 -3.97
N ARG A 79 0.06 -32.46 -5.10
CA ARG A 79 -1.05 -31.59 -5.50
C ARG A 79 -2.29 -32.40 -5.87
N HIS A 80 -3.45 -31.88 -5.48
CA HIS A 80 -4.74 -32.25 -6.02
C HIS A 80 -5.14 -31.33 -7.19
N GLU A 81 -6.18 -31.72 -7.93
CA GLU A 81 -6.75 -30.87 -8.98
C GLU A 81 -7.28 -29.57 -8.37
N GLY A 82 -6.86 -28.43 -8.93
CA GLY A 82 -7.18 -27.10 -8.41
C GLY A 82 -6.15 -26.50 -7.46
N ASP A 83 -5.21 -27.30 -6.93
CA ASP A 83 -4.19 -26.79 -6.00
C ASP A 83 -3.21 -25.82 -6.70
N PRO A 84 -2.68 -24.83 -5.95
CA PRO A 84 -1.65 -23.93 -6.47
C PRO A 84 -0.40 -24.71 -6.91
N LYS A 85 0.35 -24.14 -7.84
CA LYS A 85 1.60 -24.75 -8.35
C LYS A 85 2.78 -24.55 -7.40
N THR A 86 2.64 -23.65 -6.44
CA THR A 86 3.72 -23.23 -5.55
C THR A 86 3.22 -23.03 -4.13
N PHE A 87 4.11 -23.17 -3.15
CA PHE A 87 3.91 -22.68 -1.78
C PHE A 87 4.97 -21.62 -1.45
N ILE A 88 4.70 -20.79 -0.45
CA ILE A 88 5.59 -19.70 -0.04
C ILE A 88 6.12 -19.97 1.36
N LEU A 89 7.43 -19.80 1.55
CA LEU A 89 8.03 -19.60 2.86
C LEU A 89 8.44 -18.13 3.00
N SER A 90 8.05 -17.53 4.12
CA SER A 90 8.31 -16.12 4.41
C SER A 90 9.28 -15.99 5.59
N VAL A 91 10.23 -15.06 5.48
CA VAL A 91 11.10 -14.65 6.57
C VAL A 91 11.07 -13.14 6.69
N THR A 92 11.05 -12.64 7.92
CA THR A 92 11.10 -11.20 8.20
C THR A 92 12.27 -10.89 9.12
N ASP A 93 12.82 -9.69 8.97
CA ASP A 93 13.87 -9.16 9.81
C ASP A 93 13.64 -7.65 10.02
N ALA A 94 14.26 -7.08 11.05
CA ALA A 94 14.13 -5.67 11.37
C ALA A 94 15.44 -5.09 11.92
N ALA A 95 15.71 -3.84 11.55
CA ALA A 95 16.79 -3.04 12.11
C ALA A 95 16.21 -1.81 12.80
N TYR A 96 16.41 -1.72 14.11
CA TYR A 96 15.90 -0.61 14.92
C TYR A 96 16.90 0.57 14.93
N PRO A 97 16.48 1.77 15.35
CA PRO A 97 17.31 2.98 15.28
C PRO A 97 18.72 2.85 15.89
N ASN A 98 18.84 2.12 17.00
CA ASN A 98 20.14 1.85 17.62
C ASN A 98 21.07 1.02 16.73
N ASP A 99 20.54 0.04 16.00
CA ASP A 99 21.32 -0.81 15.10
C ASP A 99 21.68 -0.07 13.81
N LEU A 100 20.75 0.72 13.27
CA LEU A 100 21.01 1.61 12.13
C LEU A 100 22.11 2.61 12.46
N LYS A 101 22.07 3.23 13.65
CA LYS A 101 23.09 4.16 14.13
C LYS A 101 24.45 3.49 14.33
N LYS A 102 24.50 2.34 15.02
CA LYS A 102 25.75 1.58 15.22
C LYS A 102 26.41 1.19 13.91
N ALA A 103 25.61 0.89 12.88
CA ALA A 103 26.08 0.51 11.56
C ALA A 103 26.41 1.71 10.64
N ASN A 104 26.29 2.95 11.13
CA ASN A 104 26.48 4.18 10.34
C ASN A 104 25.61 4.22 9.07
N VAL A 105 24.38 3.72 9.15
CA VAL A 105 23.42 3.76 8.04
C VAL A 105 23.08 5.20 7.69
N LYS A 106 23.05 5.49 6.39
CA LYS A 106 22.73 6.81 5.85
C LYS A 106 21.26 6.86 5.42
N VAL A 107 20.61 7.97 5.74
CA VAL A 107 19.32 8.32 5.13
C VAL A 107 19.58 8.68 3.67
N THR A 108 19.07 7.85 2.77
CA THR A 108 19.34 7.91 1.33
C THR A 108 18.06 7.98 0.50
N GLU A 109 16.92 7.65 1.10
CA GLU A 109 15.60 7.81 0.49
C GLU A 109 15.07 9.22 0.70
N THR A 110 14.25 9.66 -0.25
CA THR A 110 13.59 10.98 -0.23
C THR A 110 12.13 10.83 -0.57
N GLN A 111 11.34 11.87 -0.30
CA GLN A 111 9.94 11.88 -0.71
C GLN A 111 9.84 11.94 -2.24
N ASN A 112 8.89 11.18 -2.78
CA ASN A 112 8.62 10.99 -4.18
C ASN A 112 7.26 11.59 -4.53
N ARG A 113 7.24 12.39 -5.59
CA ARG A 113 6.00 12.95 -6.13
C ARG A 113 5.25 11.91 -6.94
N MET A 114 5.95 11.07 -7.71
CA MET A 114 5.32 9.97 -8.44
C MET A 114 4.95 8.86 -7.46
N ILE A 115 3.66 8.56 -7.34
CA ILE A 115 3.15 7.46 -6.54
C ILE A 115 3.13 6.19 -7.38
N ASP A 116 2.63 6.26 -8.61
CA ASP A 116 2.63 5.14 -9.55
C ASP A 116 2.58 5.63 -11.00
N ASP A 117 3.38 5.04 -11.88
CA ASP A 117 3.33 5.27 -13.33
C ASP A 117 2.63 4.11 -14.08
N PHE A 118 2.18 3.10 -13.33
CA PHE A 118 1.50 1.89 -13.78
C PHE A 118 2.27 1.06 -14.82
N HIS A 119 3.59 1.26 -14.98
CA HIS A 119 4.39 0.52 -15.97
C HIS A 119 4.53 -0.98 -15.62
N ARG A 120 4.43 -1.32 -14.33
CA ARG A 120 4.34 -2.69 -13.80
C ARG A 120 2.89 -3.11 -13.52
N GLY A 121 1.92 -2.39 -14.07
CA GLY A 121 0.51 -2.53 -13.68
C GLY A 121 0.33 -2.20 -12.20
N PHE A 122 -0.65 -2.87 -11.57
CA PHE A 122 -1.04 -2.66 -10.17
C PHE A 122 -0.14 -3.41 -9.17
N HIS A 123 1.18 -3.47 -9.42
CA HIS A 123 2.13 -4.25 -8.59
C HIS A 123 2.14 -3.82 -7.12
N ASP A 124 2.05 -2.52 -6.85
CA ASP A 124 2.06 -1.94 -5.50
C ASP A 124 0.65 -1.79 -4.90
N TRP A 125 -0.33 -2.49 -5.48
CA TRP A 125 -1.75 -2.40 -5.14
C TRP A 125 -2.30 -3.80 -4.86
N TYR A 126 -3.31 -3.87 -4.00
CA TYR A 126 -4.16 -5.04 -3.96
C TYR A 126 -5.38 -4.78 -4.84
N THR A 127 -5.74 -5.79 -5.62
CA THR A 127 -6.76 -5.67 -6.65
C THR A 127 -7.84 -6.72 -6.43
N LEU A 128 -9.09 -6.31 -6.50
CA LEU A 128 -10.25 -7.18 -6.33
C LEU A 128 -11.16 -7.03 -7.53
N GLN A 129 -11.76 -8.16 -7.95
CA GLN A 129 -12.79 -8.18 -8.99
C GLN A 129 -12.35 -7.52 -10.32
N LEU A 130 -11.08 -7.72 -10.72
CA LEU A 130 -10.45 -7.10 -11.91
C LEU A 130 -11.22 -7.30 -13.21
N ASN A 131 -11.94 -8.41 -13.34
CA ASN A 131 -12.70 -8.77 -14.54
C ASN A 131 -14.19 -8.41 -14.41
N ASN A 132 -14.60 -7.75 -13.31
CA ASN A 132 -15.97 -7.32 -13.10
C ASN A 132 -16.07 -5.81 -13.29
N GLN A 133 -16.64 -5.41 -14.42
CA GLN A 133 -16.80 -4.00 -14.79
C GLN A 133 -17.57 -3.17 -13.75
N HIS A 134 -18.44 -3.78 -12.93
CA HIS A 134 -19.27 -3.07 -11.96
C HIS A 134 -18.71 -3.11 -10.52
N HIS A 135 -17.69 -3.93 -10.25
CA HIS A 135 -17.19 -4.17 -8.88
C HIS A 135 -15.67 -4.09 -8.73
N TRP A 136 -14.95 -3.73 -9.79
CA TRP A 136 -13.50 -3.56 -9.72
C TRP A 136 -13.10 -2.62 -8.58
N TYR A 137 -12.01 -2.95 -7.92
CA TYR A 137 -11.50 -2.20 -6.79
C TYR A 137 -9.98 -2.30 -6.76
N TYR A 138 -9.33 -1.14 -6.83
CA TYR A 138 -7.89 -0.99 -6.75
C TYR A 138 -7.57 -0.20 -5.50
N ALA A 139 -6.73 -0.73 -4.62
CA ALA A 139 -6.32 0.05 -3.47
C ALA A 139 -4.87 -0.21 -3.07
N THR A 140 -4.28 0.79 -2.42
CA THR A 140 -2.90 0.76 -1.98
C THR A 140 -2.73 1.44 -0.63
N ARG A 141 -1.79 0.91 0.15
CA ARG A 141 -1.28 1.55 1.38
C ARG A 141 -0.02 2.36 1.11
N LYS A 142 0.42 2.53 -0.14
CA LYS A 142 1.67 3.21 -0.48
C LYS A 142 1.81 4.60 0.14
N LEU A 143 0.71 5.31 0.33
CA LEU A 143 0.66 6.63 0.98
C LEU A 143 0.96 6.61 2.49
N THR A 144 0.97 5.43 3.14
CA THR A 144 1.45 5.27 4.53
C THR A 144 2.97 5.30 4.63
N ASP A 145 3.65 4.95 3.54
CA ASP A 145 5.10 5.01 3.48
C ASP A 145 5.54 6.47 3.33
N PRO A 146 6.45 6.96 4.19
CA PRO A 146 6.86 8.35 4.18
C PRO A 146 7.48 8.81 2.85
N ARG A 147 7.95 7.88 2.00
CA ARG A 147 8.42 8.20 0.65
C ARG A 147 7.30 8.70 -0.26
N TRP A 148 6.04 8.36 -0.02
CA TRP A 148 4.91 8.77 -0.86
C TRP A 148 3.81 9.50 -0.07
N SER A 149 4.14 9.99 1.13
CA SER A 149 3.20 10.76 1.94
C SER A 149 2.75 12.03 1.24
N GLY A 150 1.50 12.42 1.51
CA GLY A 150 0.90 13.59 0.88
C GLY A 150 1.57 14.90 1.33
N PRO A 151 1.94 15.79 0.40
CA PRO A 151 2.45 17.12 0.70
C PRO A 151 1.37 18.01 1.31
N ASP A 152 1.72 18.81 2.31
CA ASP A 152 0.83 19.81 2.88
C ASP A 152 0.37 20.82 1.81
N GLY A 153 -0.94 20.98 1.68
CA GLY A 153 -1.59 21.80 0.64
C GLY A 153 -1.41 21.32 -0.80
N GLY A 154 -0.84 20.14 -1.05
CA GLY A 154 -0.70 19.61 -2.41
C GLY A 154 -1.92 18.83 -2.89
N ARG A 155 -1.84 18.36 -4.14
CA ARG A 155 -2.96 17.76 -4.87
C ARG A 155 -2.60 16.38 -5.39
N LEU A 156 -3.58 15.46 -5.35
CA LEU A 156 -3.49 14.15 -5.98
C LEU A 156 -3.89 14.28 -7.44
N ILE A 157 -2.98 13.94 -8.34
CA ILE A 157 -3.19 14.01 -9.79
C ILE A 157 -3.10 12.60 -10.35
N PHE A 158 -4.04 12.23 -11.21
CA PHE A 158 -3.94 10.97 -11.94
C PHE A 158 -4.55 11.05 -13.33
N GLU A 159 -4.04 10.18 -14.19
CA GLU A 159 -4.48 10.03 -15.56
C GLU A 159 -5.06 8.65 -15.77
N LEU A 160 -6.22 8.58 -16.42
CA LEU A 160 -6.86 7.32 -16.77
C LEU A 160 -7.54 7.39 -18.14
N THR A 161 -7.87 6.23 -18.70
CA THR A 161 -8.62 6.10 -19.94
C THR A 161 -9.87 5.26 -19.72
N THR A 162 -11.03 5.77 -20.14
CA THR A 162 -12.31 5.05 -20.15
C THR A 162 -12.72 4.66 -21.56
N THR A 163 -13.50 3.59 -21.69
CA THR A 163 -14.03 3.11 -22.99
C THR A 163 -15.43 3.62 -23.31
N LYS A 164 -16.16 4.09 -22.30
CA LYS A 164 -17.52 4.68 -22.41
C LYS A 164 -17.62 6.02 -21.67
N PRO A 165 -18.48 6.93 -22.15
CA PRO A 165 -18.75 8.21 -21.50
C PRO A 165 -19.61 8.04 -20.24
N GLU A 166 -19.90 9.17 -19.56
CA GLU A 166 -20.86 9.28 -18.46
C GLU A 166 -20.60 8.33 -17.28
N ASN A 167 -19.33 7.99 -17.06
CA ASN A 167 -18.92 7.18 -15.92
C ASN A 167 -18.66 8.06 -14.69
N MET A 168 -18.89 7.51 -13.50
CA MET A 168 -18.57 8.16 -12.23
C MET A 168 -17.50 7.33 -11.52
N LEU A 169 -16.34 7.93 -11.27
CA LEU A 169 -15.23 7.32 -10.54
C LEU A 169 -15.31 7.71 -9.07
N GLY A 170 -15.29 6.72 -8.18
CA GLY A 170 -15.09 6.92 -6.76
C GLY A 170 -13.61 6.83 -6.38
N VAL A 171 -13.10 7.87 -5.72
CA VAL A 171 -11.77 7.87 -5.09
C VAL A 171 -11.97 7.92 -3.59
N GLN A 172 -11.50 6.90 -2.86
CA GLN A 172 -11.68 6.81 -1.40
C GLN A 172 -10.35 6.92 -0.67
N ILE A 173 -10.35 7.65 0.44
CA ILE A 173 -9.26 7.75 1.39
C ILE A 173 -9.74 7.24 2.73
N ASP A 174 -9.11 6.20 3.25
CA ASP A 174 -9.28 5.82 4.64
C ASP A 174 -8.14 6.40 5.47
N THR A 175 -8.49 7.11 6.53
CA THR A 175 -7.54 7.57 7.54
C THR A 175 -7.60 6.70 8.78
N ASN A 176 -6.46 6.55 9.46
CA ASN A 176 -6.33 5.94 10.78
C ASN A 176 -6.91 4.53 10.94
N ALA A 177 -7.11 3.77 9.85
CA ALA A 177 -7.48 2.37 9.94
C ALA A 177 -6.42 1.59 10.73
N TRP A 178 -6.83 0.72 11.65
CA TRP A 178 -5.95 -0.05 12.53
C TRP A 178 -5.09 0.78 13.51
N ARG A 179 -5.24 2.11 13.53
CA ARG A 179 -4.48 3.03 14.39
C ARG A 179 -5.24 3.43 15.66
N GLY A 180 -6.08 2.57 16.22
CA GLY A 180 -6.86 2.89 17.44
C GLY A 180 -6.01 3.37 18.64
N TYR A 181 -4.73 3.00 18.67
CA TYR A 181 -3.76 3.44 19.67
C TYR A 181 -3.33 4.92 19.53
N SER A 182 -3.63 5.60 18.41
CA SER A 182 -3.27 7.00 18.19
C SER A 182 -4.32 7.98 18.72
N GLY A 183 -5.44 7.49 19.27
CA GLY A 183 -6.57 8.32 19.70
C GLY A 183 -7.39 8.92 18.55
N PHE A 184 -6.97 8.73 17.30
CA PHE A 184 -7.70 9.18 16.11
C PHE A 184 -8.72 8.12 15.68
N LYS A 185 -9.91 8.57 15.29
CA LYS A 185 -10.92 7.69 14.71
C LYS A 185 -10.58 7.38 13.26
N ARG A 186 -10.92 6.17 12.82
CA ARG A 186 -10.95 5.84 11.40
C ARG A 186 -12.07 6.63 10.73
N VAL A 187 -11.76 7.25 9.60
CA VAL A 187 -12.75 7.94 8.76
C VAL A 187 -12.49 7.58 7.30
N THR A 188 -13.56 7.30 6.57
CA THR A 188 -13.53 7.15 5.11
C THR A 188 -14.03 8.45 4.48
N TYR A 189 -13.21 9.03 3.62
CA TYR A 189 -13.58 10.19 2.81
C TYR A 189 -13.64 9.78 1.34
N THR A 190 -14.62 10.30 0.61
CA THR A 190 -14.84 9.96 -0.79
C THR A 190 -14.89 11.22 -1.65
N ALA A 191 -14.20 11.19 -2.78
CA ALA A 191 -14.38 12.14 -3.88
C ALA A 191 -15.04 11.40 -5.05
N ILE A 192 -16.10 11.99 -5.61
CA ILE A 192 -16.80 11.47 -6.80
C ILE A 192 -16.37 12.30 -8.01
N VAL A 193 -15.86 11.63 -9.03
CA VAL A 193 -15.27 12.26 -10.22
C VAL A 193 -16.09 11.90 -11.46
N PRO A 194 -16.82 12.86 -12.04
CA PRO A 194 -17.51 12.67 -13.32
C PRO A 194 -16.52 12.52 -14.48
N LEU A 195 -16.71 11.48 -15.27
CA LEU A 195 -15.94 11.17 -16.48
C LEU A 195 -16.88 11.21 -17.68
N GLU A 196 -17.28 12.43 -18.06
CA GLU A 196 -18.36 12.70 -19.02
C GLU A 196 -18.13 12.10 -20.41
N ARG A 197 -16.87 11.91 -20.81
CA ARG A 197 -16.48 11.46 -22.15
C ARG A 197 -15.73 10.13 -22.10
N ALA A 198 -15.78 9.36 -23.18
CA ALA A 198 -14.84 8.26 -23.37
C ALA A 198 -13.45 8.81 -23.72
N GLY A 199 -12.41 8.03 -23.43
CA GLY A 199 -11.02 8.39 -23.74
C GLY A 199 -10.23 8.82 -22.51
N LYS A 200 -9.19 9.64 -22.73
CA LYS A 200 -8.24 10.04 -21.69
C LYS A 200 -8.80 11.13 -20.79
N HIS A 201 -8.54 11.01 -19.49
CA HIS A 201 -8.91 11.97 -18.45
C HIS A 201 -7.68 12.33 -17.63
N SER A 202 -7.61 13.59 -17.21
CA SER A 202 -6.66 14.08 -16.22
C SER A 202 -7.46 14.63 -15.05
N VAL A 203 -7.32 14.00 -13.89
CA VAL A 203 -8.07 14.33 -12.68
C VAL A 203 -7.12 14.96 -11.66
N GLN A 204 -7.57 16.02 -11.00
CA GLN A 204 -6.84 16.72 -9.95
C GLN A 204 -7.75 16.89 -8.74
N LEU A 205 -7.33 16.36 -7.58
CA LEU A 205 -8.08 16.44 -6.33
C LEU A 205 -7.24 17.10 -5.22
N ARG A 206 -7.85 18.03 -4.50
CA ARG A 206 -7.38 18.58 -3.23
C ARG A 206 -7.94 17.73 -2.08
N ALA A 207 -7.35 17.85 -0.90
CA ALA A 207 -7.87 17.18 0.29
C ALA A 207 -9.35 17.54 0.54
N SER A 208 -9.70 18.83 0.39
CA SER A 208 -11.08 19.32 0.57
C SER A 208 -12.13 18.73 -0.39
N ASP A 209 -11.71 18.08 -1.48
CA ASP A 209 -12.63 17.44 -2.43
C ASP A 209 -13.14 16.09 -1.92
N PHE A 210 -12.53 15.55 -0.86
CA PHE A 210 -12.91 14.31 -0.20
C PHE A 210 -13.83 14.61 0.98
N VAL A 211 -15.02 14.02 0.95
CA VAL A 211 -16.09 14.26 1.94
C VAL A 211 -16.40 12.97 2.69
N ALA A 212 -16.51 13.04 4.01
CA ALA A 212 -16.95 11.95 4.88
C ALA A 212 -18.48 11.87 4.96
N GLU A 213 -18.98 10.81 5.60
CA GLU A 213 -20.43 10.58 5.76
C GLU A 213 -21.16 11.71 6.51
N ASP A 214 -20.49 12.35 7.47
CA ASP A 214 -21.05 13.48 8.24
C ASP A 214 -20.92 14.83 7.52
N GLY A 215 -20.41 14.84 6.28
CA GLY A 215 -20.17 16.04 5.48
C GLY A 215 -18.85 16.75 5.79
N ALA A 216 -18.04 16.25 6.73
CA ALA A 216 -16.72 16.80 6.99
C ALA A 216 -15.80 16.58 5.78
N THR A 217 -14.98 17.58 5.45
CA THR A 217 -13.98 17.47 4.39
C THR A 217 -12.63 17.05 4.97
N LEU A 218 -11.86 16.30 4.18
CA LEU A 218 -10.49 15.97 4.56
C LEU A 218 -9.63 17.26 4.57
N SER A 219 -9.09 17.61 5.74
CA SER A 219 -8.36 18.88 5.93
C SER A 219 -6.96 18.87 5.31
N ASP A 220 -6.29 17.72 5.36
CA ASP A 220 -4.93 17.49 4.87
C ASP A 220 -4.73 16.00 4.56
N TRP A 221 -3.53 15.64 4.11
CA TRP A 221 -3.21 14.24 3.76
C TRP A 221 -2.62 13.44 4.93
N TYR A 222 -2.67 13.97 6.15
CA TYR A 222 -2.13 13.29 7.32
C TYR A 222 -3.04 12.13 7.73
N GLY A 223 -2.44 11.07 8.27
CA GLY A 223 -3.18 9.93 8.80
C GLY A 223 -3.76 9.00 7.73
N ILE A 224 -3.52 9.23 6.44
CA ILE A 224 -3.91 8.29 5.37
C ILE A 224 -3.35 6.90 5.69
N THR A 225 -4.22 5.92 5.58
CA THR A 225 -3.93 4.50 5.71
C THR A 225 -4.17 3.73 4.42
N GLU A 226 -5.03 4.26 3.53
CA GLU A 226 -5.38 3.62 2.28
C GLU A 226 -5.90 4.64 1.26
N LEU A 227 -5.56 4.44 -0.01
CA LEU A 227 -6.16 5.09 -1.18
C LEU A 227 -6.80 4.01 -2.05
N ALA A 228 -8.04 4.24 -2.51
CA ALA A 228 -8.76 3.32 -3.37
C ALA A 228 -9.43 3.99 -4.57
N PHE A 229 -9.49 3.27 -5.70
CA PHE A 229 -10.28 3.58 -6.88
C PHE A 229 -11.33 2.50 -7.11
N ARG A 230 -12.56 2.91 -7.43
CA ARG A 230 -13.69 2.01 -7.73
C ARG A 230 -14.82 2.72 -8.47
N PRO A 231 -15.83 2.01 -9.00
CA PRO A 231 -17.09 2.63 -9.44
C PRO A 231 -17.75 3.43 -8.32
N ALA A 232 -18.23 4.64 -8.64
CA ALA A 232 -18.83 5.54 -7.66
C ALA A 232 -20.07 4.95 -6.97
N ASP A 233 -20.89 4.15 -7.67
CA ASP A 233 -22.06 3.46 -7.10
C ASP A 233 -21.70 2.39 -6.04
N LYS A 234 -20.40 2.12 -5.86
CA LYS A 234 -19.87 1.19 -4.85
C LYS A 234 -19.17 1.90 -3.69
N THR A 235 -19.03 3.22 -3.69
CA THR A 235 -18.33 3.94 -2.61
C THR A 235 -19.12 3.93 -1.30
N LEU A 236 -18.47 4.44 -0.24
CA LEU A 236 -19.07 4.73 1.05
C LEU A 236 -19.07 6.26 1.27
N PRO A 237 -20.16 6.84 1.81
CA PRO A 237 -21.47 6.21 1.99
C PRO A 237 -22.08 5.77 0.65
N ILE A 238 -23.00 4.79 0.70
CA ILE A 238 -23.66 4.28 -0.51
C ILE A 238 -24.65 5.33 -1.00
N ASP A 239 -24.50 5.75 -2.26
CA ASP A 239 -25.46 6.60 -2.96
C ASP A 239 -26.10 5.80 -4.11
N ASN A 240 -27.34 5.38 -3.91
CA ASN A 240 -28.10 4.60 -4.89
C ASN A 240 -28.58 5.43 -6.09
N THR A 241 -28.35 6.74 -6.11
CA THR A 241 -28.66 7.60 -7.27
C THR A 241 -27.56 7.58 -8.33
N LEU A 242 -26.38 7.07 -7.99
CA LEU A 242 -25.25 6.97 -8.90
C LEU A 242 -25.41 5.80 -9.87
N GLY A 243 -25.15 6.06 -11.15
CA GLY A 243 -25.21 5.05 -12.21
C GLY A 243 -24.08 4.03 -12.10
N GLN A 244 -24.34 2.81 -12.56
CA GLN A 244 -23.34 1.76 -12.66
C GLN A 244 -22.28 2.09 -13.71
N TRP A 245 -21.03 1.68 -13.44
CA TRP A 245 -19.94 1.78 -14.41
C TRP A 245 -20.27 1.09 -15.74
N GLN A 246 -19.93 1.75 -16.83
CA GLN A 246 -20.13 1.31 -18.21
C GLN A 246 -18.81 1.06 -18.92
N GLY A 247 -18.77 0.00 -19.72
CA GLY A 247 -17.59 -0.39 -20.49
C GLY A 247 -16.50 -1.06 -19.65
N GLU A 248 -15.33 -1.24 -20.25
CA GLU A 248 -14.19 -1.87 -19.60
C GLU A 248 -13.72 -1.08 -18.36
N VAL A 249 -13.06 -1.79 -17.44
CA VAL A 249 -12.35 -1.22 -16.29
C VAL A 249 -11.33 -0.18 -16.78
N PRO A 250 -11.22 1.00 -16.13
CA PRO A 250 -10.35 2.06 -16.63
C PRO A 250 -8.88 1.68 -16.57
N LYS A 251 -8.11 2.15 -17.55
CA LYS A 251 -6.65 2.00 -17.56
C LYS A 251 -6.01 3.25 -16.97
N PHE A 252 -5.27 3.09 -15.89
CA PHE A 252 -4.51 4.18 -15.27
C PHE A 252 -3.13 4.31 -15.92
N ALA A 253 -2.65 5.55 -16.03
CA ALA A 253 -1.40 5.89 -16.69
C ALA A 253 -0.42 6.66 -15.78
N SER A 254 -0.92 7.39 -14.79
CA SER A 254 -0.08 7.98 -13.75
C SER A 254 -0.89 8.34 -12.50
N LEU A 255 -0.20 8.39 -11.36
CA LEU A 255 -0.69 8.86 -10.07
C LEU A 255 0.46 9.59 -9.36
N ARG A 256 0.26 10.86 -9.01
CA ARG A 256 1.31 11.71 -8.46
C ARG A 256 0.79 12.81 -7.55
N TRP A 257 1.68 13.35 -6.74
CA TRP A 257 1.49 14.59 -6.01
C TRP A 257 1.95 15.80 -6.82
N GLU A 258 1.19 16.89 -6.78
CA GLU A 258 1.56 18.18 -7.37
C GLU A 258 1.35 19.33 -6.38
N GLY A 259 2.28 20.29 -6.36
CA GLY A 259 2.24 21.43 -5.43
C GLY A 259 2.43 21.03 -3.97
N GLY A 260 2.21 21.98 -3.06
CA GLY A 260 2.33 21.76 -1.61
C GLY A 260 3.74 21.54 -1.09
N LYS A 261 3.90 21.63 0.23
CA LYS A 261 5.18 21.46 0.93
C LYS A 261 5.31 20.02 1.42
N LEU A 262 6.43 19.41 1.07
CA LEU A 262 6.82 18.11 1.61
C LEU A 262 7.11 18.26 3.11
N LEU A 263 6.35 17.54 3.94
CA LEU A 263 6.52 17.51 5.38
C LEU A 263 7.02 16.14 5.82
N ILE A 264 7.89 16.15 6.83
CA ILE A 264 8.17 14.97 7.64
C ILE A 264 7.10 14.96 8.73
N SER A 265 6.07 14.16 8.55
CA SER A 265 5.01 14.02 9.55
C SER A 265 5.46 13.09 10.68
N PRO A 266 5.16 13.43 11.95
CA PRO A 266 5.35 12.50 13.06
C PRO A 266 4.54 11.23 12.78
N LYS A 267 5.15 10.06 12.93
CA LYS A 267 4.40 8.81 12.74
C LYS A 267 3.59 8.49 13.99
N PRO A 268 2.31 8.14 13.86
CA PRO A 268 1.48 7.77 15.00
C PRO A 268 1.92 6.39 15.51
N TYR A 269 2.62 6.35 16.64
CA TYR A 269 2.97 5.12 17.36
C TYR A 269 2.73 5.26 18.86
N PRO A 270 2.44 4.16 19.57
CA PRO A 270 2.38 4.20 21.03
C PRO A 270 3.74 4.59 21.59
N GLU A 271 3.77 5.45 22.62
CA GLU A 271 4.97 5.65 23.42
C GLU A 271 5.39 4.33 24.07
N ALA A 272 6.71 4.10 24.16
CA ALA A 272 7.25 2.94 24.85
C ALA A 272 6.77 2.94 26.31
N GLY A 273 5.96 1.93 26.68
CA GLY A 273 5.38 1.80 28.03
C GLY A 273 3.86 1.88 28.08
N VAL A 274 3.20 2.34 27.01
CA VAL A 274 1.77 2.08 26.81
C VAL A 274 1.67 0.69 26.20
N ASN A 275 1.02 -0.25 26.88
CA ASN A 275 0.84 -1.64 26.44
C ASN A 275 0.54 -1.72 24.93
N ALA A 276 1.58 -2.02 24.14
CA ALA A 276 1.47 -2.35 22.71
C ALA A 276 0.79 -3.72 22.51
N SER A 277 0.58 -4.47 23.61
CA SER A 277 -0.46 -5.46 23.73
C SER A 277 -1.81 -4.76 23.82
N GLY A 278 -2.32 -4.31 22.67
CA GLY A 278 -3.73 -4.54 22.42
C GLY A 278 -3.90 -6.05 22.50
N GLU A 279 -4.18 -6.55 23.70
CA GLU A 279 -4.59 -7.94 23.88
C GLU A 279 -5.60 -8.23 22.79
N ASN A 280 -5.24 -9.24 22.00
CA ASN A 280 -6.05 -9.85 20.97
C ASN A 280 -6.02 -9.17 19.59
N GLY A 281 -4.91 -9.29 18.85
CA GLY A 281 -4.97 -9.19 17.38
C GLY A 281 -6.04 -10.13 16.79
N LEU A 282 -6.26 -11.29 17.40
CA LEU A 282 -7.30 -12.26 17.05
C LEU A 282 -8.70 -11.97 17.62
N THR A 283 -8.89 -11.08 18.59
CA THR A 283 -10.25 -10.67 19.04
C THR A 283 -10.50 -9.19 18.83
N ASN A 284 -9.59 -8.51 18.13
CA ASN A 284 -9.78 -7.13 17.73
C ASN A 284 -11.05 -7.08 16.88
N PRO A 285 -12.08 -6.33 17.29
CA PRO A 285 -13.35 -6.30 16.57
C PRO A 285 -13.21 -5.84 15.11
N GLU A 286 -12.22 -5.00 14.80
CA GLU A 286 -11.91 -4.64 13.41
C GLU A 286 -11.32 -5.81 12.63
N PHE A 287 -10.42 -6.59 13.25
CA PHE A 287 -9.79 -7.76 12.62
C PHE A 287 -10.80 -8.87 12.35
N GLN A 288 -11.68 -9.13 13.32
CA GLN A 288 -12.77 -10.08 13.17
C GLN A 288 -13.78 -9.64 12.10
N LYS A 289 -14.16 -8.35 12.07
CA LYS A 289 -15.00 -7.81 10.99
C LYS A 289 -14.35 -7.91 9.60
N ALA A 290 -13.03 -7.75 9.51
CA ALA A 290 -12.31 -7.91 8.25
C ALA A 290 -12.33 -9.37 7.77
N ILE A 291 -12.12 -10.33 8.67
CA ILE A 291 -12.25 -11.77 8.38
C ILE A 291 -13.67 -12.10 7.94
N GLU A 292 -14.70 -11.66 8.68
CA GLU A 292 -16.11 -11.93 8.33
C GLU A 292 -16.51 -11.34 6.98
N ARG A 293 -16.01 -10.15 6.63
CA ARG A 293 -16.23 -9.56 5.30
C ARG A 293 -15.54 -10.34 4.19
N SER A 294 -14.35 -10.87 4.46
CA SER A 294 -13.59 -11.71 3.52
C SER A 294 -14.27 -13.06 3.26
N LEU A 295 -15.01 -13.60 4.23
CA LEU A 295 -15.74 -14.87 4.10
C LEU A 295 -17.12 -14.73 3.43
N LYS A 296 -17.60 -13.49 3.22
CA LYS A 296 -18.93 -13.20 2.64
C LYS A 296 -18.88 -12.69 1.19
N GLN A 297 -17.69 -12.61 0.58
CA GLN A 297 -17.50 -12.37 -0.86
C GLN A 297 -17.38 -13.70 -1.60
#